data_AF-A0A847VYB1-F1
#
_entry.id   AF-A0A847VYB1-F1
#
_cell.length_a   1.000
_cell.length_b   1.000
_cell.length_c   1.000
_cell.angle_alpha   90.00
_cell.angle_beta   90.00
_cell.angle_gamma   90.00
#
_symmetry.space_group_name_H-M   'P 1'
#
loop_
_entity.id
_entity.type
_entity.pdbx_description
1 polymer ?
#
loop_
_entity_poly.entity_id
_entity_poly.type
_entity_poly.pdbx_seq_one_letter_code
_entity_poly.pdbx_strand_id
1 'polypeptide(L)'
;MKIALVHDYLSQDGGAERVLRAFHEVWPEAPIFVLFYDKNKVAGFENAKIKESFISKLPMSKKKYQWYLPFMPLANERHNLHNFDIVLSSTSAFAKGILTRPNTLHISYCHTPTRYLWTDTHEYIEDLKYNRLIKSLLPRLIHYLRMWDKMSVDRVDDFIANSYTVKGRIQKYYRRDSDVIYPPAEISQFKIADQVGDYFLAGGRLVPYKKFDLLVKAFNRLGYKLKIFGTG
;
A
#
# COMPACT_ATOMS: atom_id res chain seq x y z
N MET A 1 -10.15 -19.48 16.90
CA MET A 1 -9.63 -18.98 15.62
C MET A 1 -8.76 -17.75 15.89
N LYS A 2 -7.46 -17.82 15.57
CA LYS A 2 -6.47 -16.75 15.77
C LYS A 2 -6.16 -16.08 14.45
N ILE A 3 -6.40 -14.77 14.36
CA ILE A 3 -6.19 -13.96 13.16
C ILE A 3 -4.99 -13.05 13.35
N ALA A 4 -4.17 -12.90 12.32
CA ALA A 4 -3.15 -11.84 12.24
C ALA A 4 -3.44 -10.92 11.06
N LEU A 5 -3.20 -9.63 11.25
CA LEU A 5 -3.20 -8.63 10.18
C LEU A 5 -1.75 -8.33 9.80
N VAL A 6 -1.47 -8.18 8.51
CA VAL A 6 -0.14 -7.79 8.01
C VAL A 6 -0.30 -6.61 7.07
N HIS A 7 0.51 -5.57 7.25
CA HIS A 7 0.50 -4.37 6.39
C HIS A 7 1.91 -3.91 6.09
N ASP A 8 2.14 -3.29 4.92
CA ASP A 8 3.48 -2.96 4.45
C ASP A 8 4.27 -2.11 5.47
N TYR A 9 3.73 -0.96 5.85
CA TYR A 9 4.28 -0.07 6.88
C TYR A 9 3.26 1.01 7.23
N LEU A 10 3.39 1.60 8.42
CA LEU A 10 2.53 2.70 8.86
C LEU A 10 3.35 3.99 8.89
N SER A 11 3.44 4.67 7.74
CA SER A 11 4.31 5.84 7.57
C SER A 11 3.61 7.07 6.97
N GLN A 12 2.39 6.89 6.49
CA GLN A 12 1.53 7.93 5.93
C GLN A 12 0.07 7.49 6.09
N ASP A 13 -0.83 8.42 6.36
CA ASP A 13 -2.26 8.11 6.40
C ASP A 13 -2.84 8.13 4.99
N GLY A 14 -3.16 6.94 4.45
CA GLY A 14 -3.60 6.75 3.08
C GLY A 14 -4.76 5.76 2.96
N GLY A 15 -5.13 5.44 1.73
CA GLY A 15 -6.23 4.51 1.47
C GLY A 15 -5.98 3.11 2.03
N ALA A 16 -4.74 2.62 1.95
CA ALA A 16 -4.40 1.29 2.45
C ALA A 16 -4.47 1.23 3.98
N GLU A 17 -4.07 2.30 4.68
CA GLU A 17 -4.16 2.43 6.13
C GLU A 17 -5.61 2.51 6.60
N ARG A 18 -6.50 3.18 5.85
CA ARG A 18 -7.95 3.18 6.14
C ARG A 18 -8.57 1.78 6.04
N VAL A 19 -8.18 1.01 5.02
CA VAL A 19 -8.61 -0.39 4.91
C VAL A 19 -8.09 -1.23 6.08
N LEU A 20 -6.84 -1.03 6.49
CA LEU A 20 -6.29 -1.70 7.66
C LEU A 20 -7.04 -1.33 8.96
N ARG A 21 -7.45 -0.06 9.13
CA ARG A 21 -8.28 0.35 10.27
C ARG A 21 -9.61 -0.40 10.29
N ALA A 22 -10.30 -0.50 9.15
CA ALA A 22 -11.53 -1.27 9.05
C ALA A 22 -11.32 -2.76 9.39
N PHE A 23 -10.21 -3.38 8.94
CA PHE A 23 -9.87 -4.74 9.37
C PHE A 23 -9.63 -4.83 10.88
N HIS A 24 -8.96 -3.85 11.47
CA HIS A 24 -8.72 -3.81 12.90
C HIS A 24 -10.01 -3.56 13.71
N GLU A 25 -10.96 -2.79 13.20
CA GLU A 25 -12.28 -2.61 13.81
C GLU A 25 -13.07 -3.93 13.85
N VAL A 26 -12.99 -4.74 12.78
CA VAL A 26 -13.61 -6.07 12.73
C VAL A 26 -12.89 -7.06 13.66
N TRP A 27 -11.56 -6.99 13.74
CA TRP A 27 -10.73 -7.86 14.56
C TRP A 27 -9.79 -7.08 15.50
N PRO A 28 -10.33 -6.47 16.57
CA PRO A 28 -9.56 -5.58 17.45
C PRO A 28 -8.46 -6.31 18.23
N GLU A 29 -8.63 -7.61 18.48
CA GLU A 29 -7.62 -8.42 19.17
C GLU A 29 -6.52 -8.96 18.26
N ALA A 30 -6.68 -8.87 16.94
CA ALA A 30 -5.70 -9.38 15.99
C ALA A 30 -4.43 -8.49 16.03
N PRO A 31 -3.23 -9.07 16.28
CA PRO A 31 -2.00 -8.31 16.18
C PRO A 31 -1.75 -7.90 14.73
N ILE A 32 -1.17 -6.71 14.58
CA ILE A 32 -0.85 -6.11 13.28
C ILE A 32 0.66 -6.15 13.09
N PHE A 33 1.12 -6.91 12.11
CA PHE A 33 2.53 -7.00 11.72
C PHE A 33 2.84 -5.97 10.64
N VAL A 34 3.90 -5.20 10.83
CA VAL A 34 4.33 -4.16 9.89
C VAL A 34 5.84 -4.08 9.80
N LEU A 35 6.39 -3.54 8.70
CA LEU A 35 7.82 -3.31 8.62
C LEU A 35 8.29 -2.29 9.66
N PHE A 36 7.55 -1.19 9.81
CA PHE A 36 7.76 -0.14 10.81
C PHE A 36 6.50 0.73 10.97
N TYR A 37 6.41 1.46 12.08
CA TYR A 37 5.31 2.34 12.44
C TYR A 37 5.80 3.72 12.93
N ASP A 38 5.44 4.77 12.21
CA ASP A 38 5.61 6.17 12.59
C ASP A 38 4.32 6.72 13.23
N LYS A 39 4.24 6.61 14.56
CA LYS A 39 3.09 7.07 15.39
C LYS A 39 2.76 8.56 15.22
N ASN A 40 3.72 9.37 14.77
CA ASN A 40 3.51 10.80 14.56
C ASN A 40 2.78 11.10 13.24
N LYS A 41 2.72 10.12 12.31
CA LYS A 41 2.15 10.30 10.97
C LYS A 41 0.87 9.51 10.73
N VAL A 42 0.67 8.43 11.49
CA VAL A 42 -0.51 7.58 11.38
C VAL A 42 -1.08 7.42 12.79
N ALA A 43 -2.30 7.92 12.98
CA ALA A 43 -3.08 7.74 14.21
C ALA A 43 -4.09 6.59 14.03
N GLY A 44 -4.82 6.24 15.10
CA GLY A 44 -5.89 5.25 15.07
C GLY A 44 -5.43 3.80 15.28
N PHE A 45 -4.18 3.60 15.69
CA PHE A 45 -3.62 2.29 16.05
C PHE A 45 -2.98 2.33 17.46
N GLU A 46 -3.40 3.26 18.32
CA GLU A 46 -2.85 3.46 19.66
C GLU A 46 -3.12 2.26 20.57
N ASN A 47 -4.29 1.64 20.43
CA ASN A 47 -4.70 0.45 21.18
C ASN A 47 -4.35 -0.87 20.47
N ALA A 48 -3.79 -0.80 19.26
CA ALA A 48 -3.48 -1.97 18.46
C ALA A 48 -2.22 -2.69 18.96
N LYS A 49 -2.23 -4.02 18.92
CA LYS A 49 -1.05 -4.86 19.18
C LYS A 49 -0.12 -4.87 17.96
N ILE A 50 0.65 -3.79 17.78
CA ILE A 50 1.57 -3.60 16.64
C ILE A 50 2.88 -4.39 16.85
N LYS A 51 3.28 -5.17 15.86
CA LYS A 51 4.54 -5.93 15.81
C LYS A 51 5.39 -5.45 14.64
N GLU A 52 6.39 -4.63 14.92
CA GLU A 52 7.33 -4.14 13.92
C GLU A 52 8.41 -5.17 13.55
N SER A 53 8.92 -5.10 12.33
CA SER A 53 10.07 -5.90 11.86
C SER A 53 11.40 -5.37 12.42
N PHE A 54 12.50 -6.07 12.11
CA PHE A 54 13.85 -5.58 12.48
C PHE A 54 14.21 -4.25 11.81
N ILE A 55 13.56 -3.87 10.69
CA ILE A 55 13.83 -2.61 10.00
C ILE A 55 13.50 -1.42 10.91
N SER A 56 12.50 -1.51 11.79
CA SER A 56 12.15 -0.41 12.68
C SER A 56 13.30 0.00 13.61
N LYS A 57 14.18 -0.95 13.95
CA LYS A 57 15.35 -0.75 14.83
C LYS A 57 16.57 -0.16 14.10
N LEU A 58 16.54 -0.08 12.77
CA LEU A 58 17.64 0.45 11.97
C LEU A 58 17.64 2.00 11.94
N PRO A 59 18.81 2.64 11.81
CA PRO A 59 18.92 4.10 11.85
C PRO A 59 18.10 4.76 10.74
N MET A 60 17.37 5.82 11.09
CA MET A 60 16.53 6.57 10.15
C MET A 60 15.46 5.74 9.41
N SER A 61 15.10 4.55 9.90
CA SER A 61 14.15 3.62 9.26
C SER A 61 12.84 4.30 8.83
N LYS A 62 12.27 5.16 9.68
CA LYS A 62 10.99 5.85 9.42
C LYS A 62 11.12 7.07 8.49
N LYS A 63 12.31 7.66 8.40
CA LYS A 63 12.58 8.87 7.58
C LYS A 63 13.13 8.53 6.19
N LYS A 64 13.95 7.48 6.10
CA LYS A 64 14.69 7.06 4.91
C LYS A 64 14.37 5.61 4.53
N TYR A 65 13.12 5.18 4.74
CA TYR A 65 12.69 3.79 4.53
C TYR A 65 12.98 3.23 3.13
N GLN A 66 13.01 4.09 2.11
CA GLN A 66 13.34 3.72 0.73
C GLN A 66 14.73 3.07 0.60
N TRP A 67 15.68 3.44 1.47
CA TRP A 67 17.01 2.81 1.50
C TRP A 67 16.99 1.37 2.01
N TYR A 68 15.95 1.01 2.75
CA TYR A 68 15.74 -0.35 3.24
C TYR A 68 14.96 -1.23 2.28
N LEU A 69 14.64 -0.74 1.07
CA LEU A 69 13.95 -1.48 0.02
C LEU A 69 14.52 -2.89 -0.22
N PRO A 70 15.86 -3.12 -0.29
CA PRO A 70 16.42 -4.46 -0.46
C PRO A 70 16.11 -5.42 0.70
N PHE A 71 15.86 -4.92 1.90
CA PHE A 71 15.64 -5.71 3.12
C PHE A 71 14.16 -5.96 3.42
N MET A 72 13.25 -5.23 2.77
CA MET A 72 11.80 -5.35 2.99
C MET A 72 11.25 -6.76 2.74
N PRO A 73 11.68 -7.50 1.69
CA PRO A 73 11.33 -8.92 1.51
C PRO A 73 11.64 -9.76 2.75
N LEU A 74 12.90 -9.74 3.18
CA LEU A 74 13.40 -10.52 4.32
C LEU A 74 12.68 -10.11 5.63
N ALA A 75 12.37 -8.84 5.78
CA ALA A 75 11.67 -8.33 6.96
C ALA A 75 10.23 -8.84 7.06
N ASN A 76 9.53 -8.99 5.94
CA ASN A 76 8.20 -9.62 5.91
C ASN A 76 8.29 -11.12 6.20
N GLU A 77 9.22 -11.83 5.57
CA GLU A 77 9.41 -13.27 5.77
C GLU A 77 9.78 -13.65 7.23
N ARG A 78 10.40 -12.73 7.98
CA ARG A 78 10.77 -12.93 9.38
C ARG A 78 9.64 -12.71 10.39
N HIS A 79 8.47 -12.24 9.97
CA HIS A 79 7.33 -12.15 10.87
C HIS A 79 6.91 -13.55 11.33
N ASN A 80 6.92 -13.79 12.65
CA ASN A 80 6.48 -15.06 13.21
C ASN A 80 4.94 -15.15 13.22
N LEU A 81 4.41 -15.88 12.24
CA LEU A 81 2.97 -16.10 12.03
C LEU A 81 2.54 -17.54 12.35
N HIS A 82 3.41 -18.30 13.01
CA HIS A 82 3.26 -19.73 13.29
C HIS A 82 1.96 -20.11 14.02
N ASN A 83 1.50 -19.26 14.93
CA ASN A 83 0.38 -19.55 15.84
C ASN A 83 -0.97 -18.98 15.38
N PHE A 84 -1.10 -18.61 14.11
CA PHE A 84 -2.34 -18.07 13.54
C PHE A 84 -2.99 -19.05 12.58
N ASP A 85 -4.32 -19.13 12.67
CA ASP A 85 -5.14 -19.96 11.78
C ASP A 85 -5.39 -19.23 10.45
N ILE A 86 -5.51 -17.89 10.51
CA ILE A 86 -5.73 -17.02 9.35
C ILE A 86 -4.78 -15.83 9.40
N VAL A 87 -4.21 -15.49 8.26
CA VAL A 87 -3.44 -14.26 8.08
C VAL A 87 -4.05 -13.44 6.94
N LEU A 88 -4.47 -12.21 7.26
CA LEU A 88 -4.97 -11.24 6.30
C LEU A 88 -3.91 -10.17 6.04
N SER A 89 -3.33 -10.19 4.85
CA SER A 89 -2.37 -9.18 4.40
C SER A 89 -3.05 -8.07 3.60
N SER A 90 -2.82 -6.82 3.96
CA SER A 90 -3.21 -5.62 3.23
C SER A 90 -1.96 -5.02 2.59
N THR A 91 -1.85 -5.05 1.26
CA THR A 91 -0.58 -4.67 0.63
C THR A 91 -0.71 -3.97 -0.72
N SER A 92 0.23 -3.07 -0.97
CA SER A 92 0.57 -2.54 -2.29
C SER A 92 2.05 -2.80 -2.65
N ALA A 93 2.76 -3.53 -1.80
CA ALA A 93 4.17 -3.89 -1.93
C ALA A 93 4.45 -5.33 -1.45
N PHE A 94 5.05 -5.51 -0.27
CA PHE A 94 5.73 -6.74 0.13
C PHE A 94 5.03 -7.54 1.24
N ALA A 95 4.02 -6.99 1.92
CA ALA A 95 3.32 -7.66 3.02
C ALA A 95 2.62 -8.98 2.63
N LYS A 96 2.34 -9.20 1.33
CA LYS A 96 1.90 -10.53 0.85
C LYS A 96 2.99 -11.59 0.83
N GLY A 97 4.27 -11.25 0.99
CA GLY A 97 5.36 -12.23 0.90
C GLY A 97 5.81 -12.76 2.25
N ILE A 98 4.94 -12.71 3.24
CA ILE A 98 5.11 -13.42 4.51
C ILE A 98 5.24 -14.94 4.32
N LEU A 99 5.68 -15.63 5.37
CA LEU A 99 5.72 -17.08 5.44
C LEU A 99 4.68 -17.57 6.44
N THR A 100 3.81 -18.47 5.99
CA THR A 100 2.80 -19.14 6.80
C THR A 100 3.06 -20.64 6.84
N ARG A 101 2.36 -21.35 7.73
CA ARG A 101 2.39 -22.81 7.75
C ARG A 101 1.40 -23.38 6.73
N PRO A 102 1.55 -24.64 6.30
CA PRO A 102 0.61 -25.28 5.38
C PRO A 102 -0.87 -25.24 5.80
N ASN A 103 -1.15 -25.19 7.12
CA ASN A 103 -2.52 -25.18 7.65
C ASN A 103 -3.04 -23.76 7.96
N THR A 104 -2.27 -22.72 7.66
CA THR A 104 -2.66 -21.33 7.90
C THR A 104 -3.20 -20.75 6.60
N LEU A 105 -4.46 -20.31 6.62
CA LEU A 105 -5.07 -19.65 5.46
C LEU A 105 -4.52 -18.23 5.31
N HIS A 106 -3.86 -17.95 4.18
CA HIS A 106 -3.32 -16.65 3.84
C HIS A 106 -4.15 -15.98 2.75
N ILE A 107 -4.87 -14.94 3.15
CA ILE A 107 -5.63 -14.07 2.24
C ILE A 107 -4.86 -12.75 2.04
N SER A 108 -4.72 -12.32 0.79
CA SER A 108 -4.11 -11.04 0.46
C SER A 108 -5.10 -10.06 -0.17
N TYR A 109 -5.49 -9.05 0.61
CA TYR A 109 -6.15 -7.86 0.12
C TYR A 109 -5.14 -6.97 -0.60
N CYS A 110 -5.10 -7.11 -1.92
CA CYS A 110 -4.15 -6.45 -2.79
C CYS A 110 -4.72 -5.12 -3.29
N HIS A 111 -4.12 -4.01 -2.84
CA HIS A 111 -4.48 -2.66 -3.30
C HIS A 111 -4.04 -2.39 -4.73
N THR A 112 -2.97 -3.05 -5.15
CA THR A 112 -2.41 -3.09 -6.51
C THR A 112 -1.18 -4.00 -6.45
N PRO A 113 -0.88 -4.77 -7.52
CA PRO A 113 0.46 -5.30 -7.69
C PRO A 113 1.51 -4.18 -7.61
N THR A 114 2.70 -4.51 -7.10
CA THR A 114 3.73 -3.54 -6.72
C THR A 114 4.15 -2.68 -7.92
N ARG A 115 3.61 -1.47 -8.03
CA ARG A 115 3.63 -0.69 -9.30
C ARG A 115 5.02 -0.43 -9.84
N TYR A 116 5.95 0.01 -8.99
CA TYR A 116 7.33 0.29 -9.41
C TYR A 116 8.10 -0.96 -9.85
N LEU A 117 7.62 -2.16 -9.50
CA LEU A 117 8.17 -3.41 -10.02
C LEU A 117 7.55 -3.79 -11.37
N TRP A 118 6.32 -3.38 -11.68
CA TRP A 118 5.55 -3.92 -12.81
C TRP A 118 5.06 -2.88 -13.83
N THR A 119 4.21 -1.93 -13.41
CA THR A 119 3.55 -0.97 -14.31
C THR A 119 4.40 0.26 -14.56
N ASP A 120 5.04 0.77 -13.50
CA ASP A 120 5.59 2.13 -13.47
C ASP A 120 7.11 2.10 -13.32
N THR A 121 7.80 1.00 -13.68
CA THR A 121 9.23 0.83 -13.40
C THR A 121 10.10 1.95 -13.99
N HIS A 122 9.89 2.30 -15.26
CA HIS A 122 10.71 3.32 -15.92
C HIS A 122 10.45 4.72 -15.32
N GLU A 123 9.18 5.12 -15.26
CA GLU A 123 8.75 6.39 -14.66
C GLU A 123 9.25 6.52 -13.22
N TYR A 124 9.14 5.46 -12.42
CA TYR A 124 9.63 5.43 -11.05
C TYR A 124 11.13 5.74 -10.96
N ILE A 125 11.98 5.11 -11.80
CA ILE A 125 13.44 5.34 -11.78
C ILE A 125 13.78 6.76 -12.26
N GLU A 126 13.07 7.25 -13.26
CA GLU A 126 13.27 8.59 -13.84
C GLU A 126 12.93 9.69 -12.82
N ASP A 127 11.79 9.57 -12.14
CA ASP A 127 11.29 10.56 -11.17
C ASP A 127 12.11 10.63 -9.87
N LEU A 128 12.96 9.63 -9.58
CA LEU A 128 13.79 9.64 -8.39
C LEU A 128 14.82 10.78 -8.43
N LYS A 129 14.85 11.59 -7.36
CA LYS A 129 15.83 12.67 -7.16
C LYS A 129 17.16 12.16 -6.60
N TYR A 130 17.74 11.14 -7.23
CA TYR A 130 19.03 10.54 -6.86
C TYR A 130 20.09 10.69 -7.96
N ASN A 131 21.36 10.59 -7.58
CA ASN A 131 22.47 10.69 -8.53
C ASN A 131 22.49 9.50 -9.53
N ARG A 132 23.19 9.68 -10.65
CA ARG A 132 23.26 8.67 -11.73
C ARG A 132 23.82 7.32 -11.27
N LEU A 133 24.71 7.31 -10.27
CA LEU A 133 25.30 6.10 -9.71
C LEU A 133 24.27 5.25 -8.95
N ILE A 134 23.41 5.87 -8.12
CA ILE A 134 22.32 5.15 -7.45
C ILE A 134 21.32 4.63 -8.49
N LYS A 135 20.99 5.46 -9.49
CA LYS A 135 20.05 5.08 -10.55
C LYS A 135 20.56 3.91 -11.40
N SER A 136 21.87 3.73 -11.58
CA SER A 136 22.41 2.60 -12.36
C SER A 136 22.33 1.25 -11.64
N LEU A 137 22.34 1.25 -10.30
CA LEU A 137 22.18 0.04 -9.48
C LEU A 137 20.72 -0.40 -9.34
N LEU A 138 19.79 0.55 -9.44
CA LEU A 138 18.38 0.35 -9.17
C LEU A 138 17.69 -0.68 -10.10
N PRO A 139 17.98 -0.76 -11.42
CA PRO A 139 17.39 -1.76 -12.30
C PRO A 139 17.67 -3.20 -11.85
N ARG A 140 18.88 -3.49 -11.36
CA ARG A 140 19.26 -4.83 -10.87
C ARG A 140 18.49 -5.17 -9.60
N LEU A 141 18.40 -4.22 -8.67
CA LEU A 141 17.61 -4.38 -7.46
C LEU A 141 16.12 -4.58 -7.78
N ILE A 142 15.54 -3.78 -8.67
CA ILE A 142 14.14 -3.90 -9.09
C ILE A 142 13.90 -5.26 -9.75
N HIS A 143 14.82 -5.74 -10.59
CA HIS A 143 14.70 -7.07 -11.18
C HIS A 143 14.69 -8.17 -10.12
N TYR A 144 15.62 -8.12 -9.15
CA TYR A 144 15.64 -9.04 -8.01
C TYR A 144 14.33 -9.01 -7.21
N LEU A 145 13.86 -7.81 -6.86
CA LEU A 145 12.61 -7.62 -6.12
C LEU A 145 11.40 -8.09 -6.93
N ARG A 146 11.38 -7.91 -8.24
CA ARG A 146 10.32 -8.41 -9.12
C ARG A 146 10.27 -9.94 -9.14
N MET A 147 11.42 -10.60 -9.18
CA MET A 147 11.49 -12.06 -9.09
C MET A 147 10.95 -12.54 -7.74
N TRP A 148 11.42 -11.94 -6.64
CA TRP A 148 10.91 -12.26 -5.31
C TRP A 148 9.40 -12.02 -5.19
N ASP A 149 8.92 -10.86 -5.67
CA ASP A 149 7.52 -10.47 -5.65
C ASP A 149 6.67 -11.49 -6.39
N LYS A 150 7.13 -11.95 -7.56
CA LYS A 150 6.48 -13.00 -8.33
C LYS A 150 6.46 -14.36 -7.61
N MET A 151 7.57 -14.76 -6.98
CA MET A 151 7.64 -16.02 -6.22
C MET A 151 6.77 -15.98 -4.95
N SER A 152 6.66 -14.82 -4.32
CA SER A 152 5.87 -14.64 -3.10
C SER A 152 4.36 -14.83 -3.34
N VAL A 153 3.89 -14.58 -4.56
CA VAL A 153 2.49 -14.75 -4.96
C VAL A 153 2.02 -16.17 -4.76
N ASP A 154 2.87 -17.16 -5.04
CA ASP A 154 2.50 -18.58 -4.95
C ASP A 154 2.27 -19.05 -3.50
N ARG A 155 2.64 -18.22 -2.51
CA ARG A 155 2.42 -18.46 -1.08
C ARG A 155 1.08 -17.94 -0.57
N VAL A 156 0.38 -17.12 -1.37
CA VAL A 156 -0.95 -16.60 -1.04
C VAL A 156 -1.98 -17.62 -1.50
N ASP A 157 -2.89 -18.01 -0.61
CA ASP A 157 -3.98 -18.92 -0.94
C ASP A 157 -5.03 -18.19 -1.80
N ASP A 158 -5.52 -17.04 -1.31
CA ASP A 158 -6.55 -16.26 -2.00
C ASP A 158 -6.20 -14.77 -2.10
N PHE A 159 -6.48 -14.18 -3.25
CA PHE A 159 -6.38 -12.74 -3.47
C PHE A 159 -7.74 -12.07 -3.44
N ILE A 160 -7.79 -10.91 -2.80
CA ILE A 160 -8.92 -9.98 -2.88
C ILE A 160 -8.41 -8.70 -3.54
N ALA A 161 -9.03 -8.29 -4.64
CA ALA A 161 -8.79 -7.03 -5.30
C ALA A 161 -9.74 -5.95 -4.76
N ASN A 162 -9.23 -4.74 -4.60
CA ASN A 162 -10.05 -3.59 -4.21
C ASN A 162 -10.95 -3.03 -5.34
N SER A 163 -10.78 -3.52 -6.56
CA SER A 163 -11.47 -3.05 -7.77
C SER A 163 -11.25 -4.02 -8.94
N TYR A 164 -12.10 -3.95 -9.96
CA TYR A 164 -11.91 -4.70 -11.21
C TYR A 164 -10.62 -4.33 -11.95
N THR A 165 -10.19 -3.06 -11.87
CA THR A 165 -8.89 -2.63 -12.43
C THR A 165 -7.73 -3.37 -11.78
N VAL A 166 -7.79 -3.54 -10.45
CA VAL A 166 -6.75 -4.26 -9.71
C VAL A 166 -6.86 -5.76 -9.94
N LYS A 167 -8.06 -6.34 -10.04
CA LYS A 167 -8.27 -7.74 -10.48
C LYS A 167 -7.56 -8.01 -11.81
N GLY A 168 -7.75 -7.13 -12.81
CA GLY A 168 -7.05 -7.23 -14.09
C GLY A 168 -5.52 -7.18 -13.96
N ARG A 169 -4.98 -6.36 -13.05
CA ARG A 169 -3.54 -6.30 -12.77
C ARG A 169 -3.02 -7.55 -12.07
N ILE A 170 -3.74 -8.07 -11.09
CA ILE A 170 -3.40 -9.34 -10.42
C ILE A 170 -3.35 -10.46 -11.46
N GLN A 171 -4.37 -10.56 -12.33
CA GLN A 171 -4.37 -11.55 -13.41
C GLN A 171 -3.21 -11.35 -14.40
N LYS A 172 -2.86 -10.10 -14.76
CA LYS A 172 -1.77 -9.81 -15.71
C LYS A 172 -0.39 -10.14 -15.16
N TYR A 173 -0.07 -9.70 -13.94
CA TYR A 173 1.28 -9.76 -13.38
C TYR A 173 1.47 -10.98 -12.50
N TYR A 174 0.48 -11.29 -11.66
CA TYR A 174 0.54 -12.40 -10.71
C TYR A 174 0.00 -13.69 -11.29
N ARG A 175 -0.77 -13.65 -12.40
CA ARG A 175 -1.36 -14.86 -13.03
C ARG A 175 -2.24 -15.64 -12.05
N ARG A 176 -2.98 -14.91 -11.22
CA ARG A 176 -3.89 -15.43 -10.20
C ARG A 176 -5.25 -14.77 -10.36
N ASP A 177 -6.30 -15.53 -10.03
CA ASP A 177 -7.63 -14.94 -9.89
C ASP A 177 -7.74 -14.20 -8.55
N SER A 178 -8.78 -13.38 -8.42
CA SER A 178 -9.10 -12.65 -7.20
C SER A 178 -10.58 -12.28 -7.16
N ASP A 179 -11.16 -12.29 -5.98
CA ASP A 179 -12.49 -11.71 -5.76
C ASP A 179 -12.39 -10.19 -5.63
N VAL A 180 -13.48 -9.47 -5.94
CA VAL A 180 -13.51 -8.01 -5.81
C VAL A 180 -14.32 -7.63 -4.58
N ILE A 181 -13.65 -7.03 -3.59
CA ILE A 181 -14.28 -6.43 -2.43
C ILE A 181 -13.80 -4.98 -2.34
N TYR A 182 -14.71 -4.04 -2.59
CA TYR A 182 -14.39 -2.61 -2.57
C TYR A 182 -13.96 -2.15 -1.16
N PRO A 183 -13.04 -1.18 -1.06
CA PRO A 183 -12.64 -0.63 0.22
C PRO A 183 -13.81 0.14 0.86
N PRO A 184 -13.91 0.18 2.19
CA PRO A 184 -14.96 0.93 2.89
C PRO A 184 -14.83 2.44 2.66
N ALA A 185 -15.96 3.13 2.73
CA ALA A 185 -16.06 4.58 2.65
C ALA A 185 -16.92 5.13 3.80
N GLU A 186 -16.41 6.18 4.44
CA GLU A 186 -17.04 6.88 5.58
C GLU A 186 -18.19 7.79 5.11
N ILE A 187 -19.31 7.20 4.69
CA ILE A 187 -20.43 7.95 4.11
C ILE A 187 -21.16 8.84 5.14
N SER A 188 -21.10 8.49 6.43
CA SER A 188 -21.76 9.22 7.52
C SER A 188 -21.19 10.63 7.76
N GLN A 189 -19.95 10.88 7.31
CA GLN A 189 -19.30 12.19 7.42
C GLN A 189 -19.75 13.17 6.33
N PHE A 190 -20.49 12.70 5.32
CA PHE A 190 -20.92 13.50 4.18
C PHE A 190 -22.44 13.67 4.20
N LYS A 191 -22.89 14.88 3.89
CA LYS A 191 -24.29 15.19 3.60
C LYS A 191 -24.40 15.79 2.22
N ILE A 192 -25.52 15.53 1.55
CA ILE A 192 -25.86 16.23 0.31
C ILE A 192 -26.09 17.70 0.68
N ALA A 193 -25.42 18.60 -0.03
CA ALA A 193 -25.58 20.04 0.18
C ALA A 193 -26.83 20.55 -0.53
N ASP A 194 -27.58 21.45 0.12
CA ASP A 194 -28.77 22.08 -0.48
C ASP A 194 -28.40 23.02 -1.65
N GLN A 195 -27.16 23.52 -1.67
CA GLN A 195 -26.64 24.38 -2.71
C GLN A 195 -25.30 23.86 -3.24
N VAL A 196 -25.19 23.80 -4.57
CA VAL A 196 -23.95 23.43 -5.26
C VAL A 196 -23.13 24.70 -5.51
N GLY A 197 -21.86 24.70 -5.08
CA GLY A 197 -20.97 25.84 -5.31
C GLY A 197 -20.56 25.98 -6.78
N ASP A 198 -20.29 27.22 -7.21
CA ASP A 198 -19.76 27.55 -8.55
C ASP A 198 -18.25 27.29 -8.63
N TYR A 199 -17.84 26.03 -8.47
CA TYR A 199 -16.46 25.58 -8.65
C TYR A 199 -16.37 24.06 -8.80
N PHE A 200 -15.28 23.59 -9.40
CA PHE A 200 -14.88 22.18 -9.42
C PHE A 200 -13.87 21.91 -8.30
N LEU A 201 -13.89 20.69 -7.76
CA LEU A 201 -13.02 20.28 -6.67
C LEU A 201 -12.15 19.09 -7.08
N ALA A 202 -10.84 19.19 -6.86
CA ALA A 202 -9.90 18.09 -7.04
C ALA A 202 -9.07 17.89 -5.76
N GLY A 203 -8.88 16.64 -5.36
CA GLY A 203 -8.40 16.30 -4.02
C GLY A 203 -7.36 15.19 -3.94
N GLY A 204 -6.42 15.36 -3.02
CA GLY A 204 -5.49 14.34 -2.56
C GLY A 204 -4.03 14.68 -2.84
N ARG A 205 -3.16 13.68 -2.67
CA ARG A 205 -1.71 13.91 -2.79
C ARG A 205 -1.28 14.51 -4.12
N LEU A 206 -0.41 15.51 -4.11
CA LEU A 206 0.08 16.19 -5.32
C LEU A 206 1.29 15.46 -5.93
N VAL A 207 1.04 14.26 -6.44
CA VAL A 207 2.08 13.38 -7.01
C VAL A 207 2.03 13.35 -8.55
N PRO A 208 3.16 13.14 -9.25
CA PRO A 208 3.24 13.25 -10.71
C PRO A 208 2.18 12.44 -11.48
N TYR A 209 1.92 11.20 -11.06
CA TYR A 209 0.96 10.32 -11.73
C TYR A 209 -0.51 10.78 -11.60
N LYS A 210 -0.83 11.70 -10.68
CA LYS A 210 -2.18 12.26 -10.54
C LYS A 210 -2.46 13.44 -11.47
N LYS A 211 -1.45 13.91 -12.22
CA LYS A 211 -1.59 14.91 -13.29
C LYS A 211 -2.39 16.16 -12.90
N PHE A 212 -2.18 16.67 -11.68
CA PHE A 212 -2.79 17.94 -11.25
C PHE A 212 -2.37 19.11 -12.14
N ASP A 213 -1.17 19.04 -12.75
CA ASP A 213 -0.70 20.01 -13.72
C ASP A 213 -1.60 20.07 -14.99
N LEU A 214 -2.09 18.92 -15.45
CA LEU A 214 -3.01 18.83 -16.58
C LEU A 214 -4.38 19.42 -16.22
N LEU A 215 -4.87 19.13 -15.01
CA LEU A 215 -6.09 19.75 -14.46
C LEU A 215 -5.98 21.27 -14.46
N VAL A 216 -4.90 21.84 -13.91
CA VAL A 216 -4.70 23.29 -13.88
C VAL A 216 -4.64 23.88 -15.29
N LYS A 217 -3.90 23.26 -16.22
CA LYS A 217 -3.81 23.72 -17.62
C LYS A 217 -5.17 23.71 -18.31
N ALA A 218 -5.98 22.68 -18.09
CA ALA A 218 -7.32 22.58 -18.67
C ALA A 218 -8.25 23.67 -18.13
N PHE A 219 -8.29 23.86 -16.81
CA PHE A 219 -9.17 24.84 -16.18
C PHE A 219 -8.78 26.29 -16.47
N ASN A 220 -7.48 26.58 -16.59
CA ASN A 220 -7.01 27.89 -17.06
C ASN A 220 -7.47 28.22 -18.49
N ARG A 221 -7.62 27.20 -19.36
CA ARG A 221 -8.14 27.38 -20.72
C ARG A 221 -9.66 27.54 -20.76
N LEU A 222 -10.37 26.80 -19.91
CA LEU A 222 -11.83 26.81 -19.86
C LEU A 222 -12.40 28.04 -19.12
N GLY A 223 -11.61 28.68 -18.26
CA GLY A 223 -12.06 29.81 -17.44
C GLY A 223 -12.97 29.41 -16.27
N TYR A 224 -13.07 28.11 -15.96
CA TYR A 224 -13.84 27.61 -14.82
C TYR A 224 -13.03 27.64 -13.51
N LYS A 225 -13.73 27.85 -12.40
CA LYS A 225 -13.12 27.85 -11.06
C LYS A 225 -12.76 26.43 -10.62
N LEU A 226 -11.49 26.19 -10.31
CA LEU A 226 -10.99 24.93 -9.75
C LEU A 226 -10.40 25.17 -8.36
N LYS A 227 -10.87 24.41 -7.37
CA LYS A 227 -10.25 24.32 -6.05
C LYS A 227 -9.49 22.99 -5.93
N ILE A 228 -8.22 23.07 -5.58
CA ILE A 228 -7.37 21.91 -5.34
C ILE A 228 -7.03 21.86 -3.84
N PHE A 229 -7.19 20.69 -3.23
CA PHE A 229 -6.75 20.44 -1.85
C PHE A 229 -5.84 19.21 -1.76
N GLY A 230 -4.83 19.30 -0.90
CA GLY A 230 -3.87 18.24 -0.66
C GLY A 230 -2.42 18.74 -0.70
N THR A 231 -1.49 17.85 -0.34
CA THR A 231 -0.04 18.11 -0.31
C THR A 231 0.69 16.92 -0.95
N GLY A 232 1.88 17.12 -1.49
CA GLY A 232 2.65 16.04 -2.12
C GLY A 232 3.81 16.53 -2.95
#